data_AF-K0F5X6-F1
#
_entry.id   AF-K0F5X6-F1
#
_cell.length_a   1.000
_cell.length_b   1.000
_cell.length_c   1.000
_cell.angle_alpha   90.00
_cell.angle_beta   90.00
_cell.angle_gamma   90.00
#
_symmetry.space_group_name_H-M   'P 1'
#
loop_
_entity.id
_entity.type
_entity.pdbx_description
1 polymer ?
#
loop_
_entity_poly.entity_id
_entity_poly.type
_entity_poly.pdbx_seq_one_letter_code
_entity_poly.pdbx_strand_id
1 'polypeptide(L)'
;MWCEFPILARDGAHLTAARVGSASAPASVVYLHSMGADARCWTPLVEHLHQRLDGAIAQCVYDQRSHDNSATGSRTAQSSPATQIDDLESVLDHARGAIVLTAHAAAASLILEWARHKPEATQKLSGIVLFNPSLESWCTPETSGATLRDVTGRDRCGPFEESARYLCSAPEARAWPARKPGRRVGDGPQGEVAEPLGAELLASLAAGLRDAVTAVLREIPTWVLVGHLDPGVAAHRSRMFAEQIWADYDTVPGAGHWLPCTDPRPAAEPILAALEVAYRAAYERGGGGW
;
A
#
# COMPACT_ATOMS: atom_id res chain seq x y z
N MET A 1 -15.47 -2.08 -16.39
CA MET A 1 -14.57 -1.46 -17.40
C MET A 1 -13.59 -0.56 -16.65
N TRP A 2 -12.30 -0.61 -17.02
CA TRP A 2 -11.26 0.26 -16.46
C TRP A 2 -11.29 1.64 -17.13
N CYS A 3 -11.24 2.71 -16.35
CA CYS A 3 -11.14 4.09 -16.82
C CYS A 3 -9.83 4.70 -16.29
N GLU A 4 -8.87 4.97 -17.17
CA GLU A 4 -7.63 5.68 -16.83
C GLU A 4 -7.89 7.19 -16.75
N PHE A 5 -7.32 7.86 -15.76
CA PHE A 5 -7.41 9.32 -15.60
C PHE A 5 -6.14 9.87 -14.91
N PRO A 6 -5.68 11.08 -15.29
CA PRO A 6 -4.58 11.73 -14.61
C PRO A 6 -5.07 12.34 -13.30
N ILE A 7 -4.19 12.35 -12.29
CA ILE A 7 -4.38 13.10 -11.05
C ILE A 7 -3.28 14.16 -11.00
N LEU A 8 -3.67 15.41 -10.73
CA LEU A 8 -2.73 16.49 -10.49
C LEU A 8 -2.44 16.55 -8.99
N ALA A 9 -1.22 16.22 -8.61
CA ALA A 9 -0.73 16.35 -7.24
C ALA A 9 -0.64 17.82 -6.81
N ARG A 10 -0.56 18.06 -5.51
CA ARG A 10 -0.51 19.42 -4.93
C ARG A 10 0.69 20.25 -5.42
N ASP A 11 1.80 19.59 -5.78
CA ASP A 11 3.01 20.21 -6.34
C ASP A 11 2.99 20.31 -7.88
N GLY A 12 1.90 19.93 -8.53
CA GLY A 12 1.73 19.93 -9.98
C GLY A 12 2.28 18.68 -10.68
N ALA A 13 2.78 17.67 -9.95
CA ALA A 13 3.14 16.39 -10.55
C ALA A 13 1.88 15.67 -11.08
N HIS A 14 2.03 14.93 -12.18
CA HIS A 14 0.96 14.11 -12.74
C HIS A 14 1.12 12.66 -12.29
N LEU A 15 0.11 12.12 -11.60
CA LEU A 15 0.00 10.70 -11.27
C LEU A 15 -0.93 10.02 -12.28
N THR A 16 -0.62 8.76 -12.61
CA THR A 16 -1.53 7.93 -13.41
C THR A 16 -2.41 7.13 -12.46
N ALA A 17 -3.73 7.26 -12.62
CA ALA A 17 -4.71 6.45 -11.90
C ALA A 17 -5.66 5.71 -12.86
N ALA A 18 -6.25 4.63 -12.37
CA ALA A 18 -7.30 3.91 -13.06
C ALA A 18 -8.41 3.53 -12.10
N ARG A 19 -9.66 3.55 -12.59
CA ARG A 19 -10.86 3.22 -11.83
C ARG A 19 -11.63 2.08 -12.45
N VAL A 20 -12.15 1.19 -11.61
CA VAL A 20 -13.22 0.24 -11.96
C VAL A 20 -14.45 0.56 -11.13
N GLY A 21 -15.63 0.52 -11.74
CA GLY A 21 -16.89 0.90 -11.10
C GLY A 21 -17.21 2.40 -11.22
N SER A 22 -18.40 2.79 -10.73
CA SER A 22 -18.87 4.18 -10.85
C SER A 22 -18.08 5.12 -9.95
N ALA A 23 -17.71 6.30 -10.45
CA ALA A 23 -17.09 7.34 -9.63
C ALA A 23 -18.01 7.88 -8.50
N SER A 24 -19.32 7.64 -8.62
CA SER A 24 -20.34 8.01 -7.63
C SER A 24 -20.86 6.83 -6.81
N ALA A 25 -20.15 5.70 -6.81
CA ALA A 25 -20.52 4.55 -5.98
C ALA A 25 -20.54 4.94 -4.48
N PRO A 26 -21.39 4.31 -3.66
CA PRO A 26 -21.51 4.64 -2.23
C PRO A 26 -20.27 4.28 -1.40
N ALA A 27 -19.36 3.47 -1.94
CA ALA A 27 -18.06 3.17 -1.35
C ALA A 27 -16.95 3.14 -2.40
N SER A 28 -15.75 3.49 -1.96
CA SER A 28 -14.51 3.52 -2.74
C SER A 28 -13.41 2.74 -2.03
N VAL A 29 -12.70 1.88 -2.76
CA VAL A 29 -11.47 1.22 -2.31
C VAL A 29 -10.29 1.84 -3.05
N VAL A 30 -9.28 2.31 -2.31
CA VAL A 30 -8.06 2.94 -2.87
C VAL A 30 -6.86 2.06 -2.57
N TYR A 31 -6.06 1.74 -3.59
CA TYR A 31 -4.98 0.74 -3.49
C TYR A 31 -3.59 1.36 -3.63
N LEU A 32 -2.71 1.14 -2.65
CA LEU A 32 -1.32 1.59 -2.62
C LEU A 32 -0.38 0.39 -2.81
N HIS A 33 0.30 0.33 -3.96
CA HIS A 33 1.26 -0.74 -4.25
C HIS A 33 2.58 -0.58 -3.47
N SER A 34 3.35 -1.65 -3.32
CA SER A 34 4.69 -1.59 -2.71
C SER A 34 5.71 -0.88 -3.61
N MET A 35 6.89 -0.57 -3.06
CA MET A 35 8.02 -0.05 -3.82
C MET A 35 8.45 -1.03 -4.92
N GLY A 36 8.82 -0.49 -6.09
CA GLY A 36 9.22 -1.28 -7.25
C GLY A 36 8.06 -1.93 -8.01
N ALA A 37 6.83 -1.72 -7.54
CA ALA A 37 5.62 -2.15 -8.22
C ALA A 37 4.95 -1.03 -9.01
N ASP A 38 3.86 -1.41 -9.68
CA ASP A 38 2.91 -0.47 -10.25
C ASP A 38 1.48 -0.97 -10.01
N ALA A 39 0.51 -0.11 -10.32
CA ALA A 39 -0.91 -0.29 -10.03
C ALA A 39 -1.51 -1.60 -10.58
N ARG A 40 -0.87 -2.24 -11.56
CA ARG A 40 -1.35 -3.49 -12.18
C ARG A 40 -1.25 -4.68 -11.24
N CYS A 41 -0.52 -4.57 -10.13
CA CYS A 41 -0.47 -5.61 -9.11
C CYS A 41 -1.82 -5.92 -8.49
N TRP A 42 -2.72 -4.94 -8.51
CA TRP A 42 -4.06 -5.04 -7.98
C TRP A 42 -5.06 -5.63 -8.97
N THR A 43 -4.72 -5.78 -10.25
CA THR A 43 -5.69 -6.18 -11.29
C THR A 43 -6.44 -7.46 -10.93
N PRO A 44 -5.80 -8.58 -10.52
CA PRO A 44 -6.52 -9.80 -10.17
C PRO A 44 -7.52 -9.62 -9.02
N LEU A 45 -7.14 -8.86 -7.99
CA LEU A 45 -7.99 -8.57 -6.83
C LEU A 45 -9.16 -7.64 -7.20
N VAL A 46 -8.86 -6.55 -7.93
CA VAL A 46 -9.87 -5.57 -8.36
C VAL A 46 -10.91 -6.22 -9.26
N GLU A 47 -10.50 -7.07 -10.20
CA GLU A 47 -11.41 -7.80 -11.07
C GLU A 47 -12.24 -8.82 -10.30
N HIS A 48 -11.63 -9.54 -9.35
CA HIS A 48 -12.35 -10.48 -8.49
C HIS A 48 -13.42 -9.77 -7.65
N LEU A 49 -13.09 -8.66 -7.00
CA LEU A 49 -14.02 -7.86 -6.21
C LEU A 49 -15.11 -7.22 -7.09
N HIS A 50 -14.76 -6.71 -8.28
CA HIS A 50 -15.73 -6.11 -9.19
C HIS A 50 -16.79 -7.11 -9.63
N GLN A 51 -16.37 -8.35 -9.94
CA GLN A 51 -17.28 -9.44 -10.27
C GLN A 51 -18.11 -9.87 -9.07
N ARG A 52 -17.49 -10.01 -7.90
CA ARG A 52 -18.18 -10.48 -6.68
C ARG A 52 -19.23 -9.49 -6.15
N LEU A 53 -19.01 -8.20 -6.39
CA LEU A 53 -19.89 -7.11 -5.91
C LEU A 53 -20.75 -6.51 -7.04
N ASP A 54 -20.81 -7.15 -8.22
CA ASP A 54 -21.56 -6.66 -9.39
C ASP A 54 -21.31 -5.17 -9.74
N GLY A 55 -20.08 -4.71 -9.48
CA GLY A 55 -19.68 -3.32 -9.72
C GLY A 55 -20.27 -2.27 -8.78
N ALA A 56 -20.79 -2.65 -7.62
CA ALA A 56 -21.40 -1.75 -6.63
C ALA A 56 -20.44 -0.73 -5.98
N ILE A 57 -19.13 -0.95 -6.08
CA ILE A 57 -18.09 -0.07 -5.50
C ILE A 57 -17.22 0.59 -6.56
N ALA A 58 -16.65 1.74 -6.22
CA ALA A 58 -15.53 2.32 -6.94
C ALA A 58 -14.22 1.69 -6.46
N GLN A 59 -13.31 1.39 -7.37
CA GLN A 59 -11.99 0.84 -7.05
C GLN A 59 -10.95 1.67 -7.78
N CYS A 60 -10.07 2.34 -7.05
CA CYS A 60 -9.07 3.28 -7.57
C CYS A 60 -7.67 2.77 -7.29
N VAL A 61 -6.91 2.52 -8.36
CA VAL A 61 -5.49 2.18 -8.30
C VAL A 61 -4.69 3.34 -8.89
N TYR A 62 -3.48 3.59 -8.39
CA TYR A 62 -2.61 4.64 -8.93
C TYR A 62 -1.15 4.23 -8.85
N ASP A 63 -0.35 4.79 -9.76
CA ASP A 63 1.10 4.67 -9.70
C ASP A 63 1.64 5.78 -8.79
N GLN A 64 2.30 5.38 -7.70
CA GLN A 64 3.06 6.32 -6.87
C GLN A 64 4.16 6.97 -7.74
N ARG A 65 4.47 8.24 -7.48
CA ARG A 65 5.53 8.95 -8.23
C ARG A 65 6.79 8.08 -8.28
N SER A 66 7.27 7.79 -9.49
CA SER A 66 8.51 7.04 -9.63
C SER A 66 9.65 7.91 -9.10
N HIS A 67 10.56 7.30 -8.35
CA HIS A 67 11.80 7.93 -7.89
C HIS A 67 12.81 8.14 -9.03
N ASP A 68 12.36 8.11 -10.29
CA ASP A 68 13.23 8.25 -11.46
C ASP A 68 13.88 9.64 -11.43
N ASN A 69 15.06 9.70 -10.81
CA ASN A 69 16.01 10.81 -10.94
C ASN A 69 16.40 11.05 -12.42
N SER A 70 16.02 10.14 -13.31
CA SER A 70 16.27 10.16 -14.75
C SER A 70 15.12 10.73 -15.60
N ALA A 71 14.01 11.21 -15.01
CA ALA A 71 12.99 11.93 -15.76
C ALA A 71 13.54 13.28 -16.27
N THR A 72 14.08 13.26 -17.48
CA THR A 72 14.45 14.43 -18.28
C THR A 72 13.20 15.27 -18.56
N GLY A 73 12.75 16.06 -17.59
CA GLY A 73 11.59 16.94 -17.82
C GLY A 73 11.11 17.76 -16.64
N SER A 74 11.27 17.29 -15.40
CA SER A 74 10.91 18.13 -14.24
C SER A 74 11.80 17.85 -13.05
N ARG A 75 12.77 18.75 -12.86
CA ARG A 75 13.77 18.71 -11.78
C ARG A 75 13.19 19.07 -10.40
N THR A 76 11.85 19.09 -10.24
CA THR A 76 11.18 19.70 -9.08
C THR A 76 10.37 18.75 -8.20
N ALA A 77 10.19 17.49 -8.57
CA ALA A 77 9.40 16.55 -7.78
C ALA A 77 10.31 15.53 -7.08
N GLN A 78 11.19 15.99 -6.19
CA GLN A 78 11.86 15.07 -5.26
C GLN A 78 10.78 14.38 -4.44
N SER A 79 10.69 13.06 -4.59
CA SER A 79 9.77 12.26 -3.77
C SER A 79 10.32 12.30 -2.34
N SER A 80 9.58 12.93 -1.44
CA SER A 80 9.83 12.97 0.00
C SER A 80 8.62 12.37 0.72
N PRO A 81 8.70 11.99 2.01
CA PRO A 81 7.53 11.50 2.75
C PRO A 81 6.36 12.51 2.71
N ALA A 82 6.66 13.81 2.78
CA ALA A 82 5.65 14.86 2.67
C ALA A 82 4.98 14.86 1.27
N THR A 83 5.76 14.72 0.21
CA THR A 83 5.20 14.69 -1.15
C THR A 83 4.38 13.43 -1.43
N GLN A 84 4.77 12.28 -0.86
CA GLN A 84 3.97 11.06 -0.95
C GLN A 84 2.64 11.18 -0.16
N ILE A 85 2.65 11.86 0.98
CA ILE A 85 1.42 12.17 1.72
C ILE A 85 0.52 13.08 0.88
N ASP A 86 1.06 14.12 0.27
CA ASP A 86 0.30 15.03 -0.58
C ASP A 86 -0.28 14.33 -1.81
N ASP A 87 0.48 13.41 -2.43
CA ASP A 87 0.00 12.56 -3.51
C ASP A 87 -1.18 11.69 -3.05
N LEU A 88 -1.04 11.02 -1.90
CA LEU A 88 -2.09 10.19 -1.33
C LEU A 88 -3.37 11.01 -1.11
N GLU A 89 -3.26 12.22 -0.58
CA GLU A 89 -4.40 13.12 -0.41
C GLU A 89 -5.04 13.49 -1.76
N SER A 90 -4.24 13.81 -2.78
CA SER A 90 -4.75 14.08 -4.12
C SER A 90 -5.46 12.87 -4.74
N VAL A 91 -5.04 11.64 -4.43
CA VAL A 91 -5.75 10.42 -4.83
C VAL A 91 -7.07 10.27 -4.07
N LEU A 92 -7.05 10.50 -2.75
CA LEU A 92 -8.24 10.40 -1.90
C LEU A 92 -9.32 11.43 -2.26
N ASP A 93 -8.96 12.59 -2.81
CA ASP A 93 -9.91 13.58 -3.33
C ASP A 93 -10.82 13.03 -4.46
N HIS A 94 -10.39 11.95 -5.11
CA HIS A 94 -11.13 11.27 -6.18
C HIS A 94 -11.97 10.08 -5.69
N ALA A 95 -11.86 9.72 -4.42
CA ALA A 95 -12.69 8.73 -3.75
C ALA A 95 -13.95 9.39 -3.18
N ARG A 96 -15.06 8.64 -3.18
CA ARG A 96 -16.39 9.10 -2.73
C ARG A 96 -17.04 8.05 -1.84
N GLY A 97 -17.97 8.52 -1.01
CA GLY A 97 -18.71 7.67 -0.09
C GLY A 97 -17.83 7.15 1.05
N ALA A 98 -18.07 5.92 1.50
CA ALA A 98 -17.15 5.26 2.42
C ALA A 98 -15.82 4.94 1.75
N ILE A 99 -14.71 5.20 2.44
CA ILE A 99 -13.38 5.03 1.87
C ILE A 99 -12.66 3.92 2.63
N VAL A 100 -12.29 2.85 1.93
CA VAL A 100 -11.40 1.80 2.42
C VAL A 100 -10.03 2.01 1.79
N LEU A 101 -9.00 2.12 2.62
CA LEU A 101 -7.63 2.29 2.16
C LEU A 101 -6.87 0.97 2.23
N THR A 102 -6.30 0.55 1.11
CA THR A 102 -5.59 -0.73 0.96
C THR A 102 -4.12 -0.46 0.68
N ALA A 103 -3.22 -1.14 1.39
CA ALA A 103 -1.78 -1.01 1.16
C ALA A 103 -1.05 -2.35 1.21
N HIS A 104 -0.01 -2.47 0.40
CA HIS A 104 0.87 -3.65 0.36
C HIS A 104 2.28 -3.31 0.82
N ALA A 105 2.83 -4.14 1.71
CA ALA A 105 4.23 -4.08 2.15
C ALA A 105 4.69 -2.69 2.59
N ALA A 106 5.67 -2.11 1.89
CA ALA A 106 6.23 -0.81 2.23
C ALA A 106 5.21 0.35 2.12
N ALA A 107 4.08 0.17 1.43
CA ALA A 107 3.03 1.18 1.39
C ALA A 107 2.26 1.32 2.71
N ALA A 108 2.26 0.29 3.57
CA ALA A 108 1.65 0.40 4.89
C ALA A 108 2.31 1.53 5.72
N SER A 109 3.61 1.71 5.53
CA SER A 109 4.42 2.81 6.07
C SER A 109 3.90 4.19 5.72
N LEU A 110 3.44 4.37 4.48
CA LEU A 110 2.89 5.64 4.03
C LEU A 110 1.58 5.95 4.76
N ILE A 111 0.76 4.94 5.05
CA ILE A 111 -0.45 5.12 5.87
C ILE A 111 -0.08 5.55 7.29
N LEU A 112 0.96 4.96 7.90
CA LEU A 112 1.41 5.36 9.23
C LEU A 112 1.91 6.81 9.27
N GLU A 113 2.73 7.21 8.29
CA GLU A 113 3.19 8.59 8.18
C GLU A 113 2.05 9.56 7.89
N TRP A 114 1.09 9.17 7.05
CA TRP A 114 -0.11 9.96 6.82
C TRP A 114 -0.94 10.12 8.09
N ALA A 115 -1.18 9.05 8.85
CA ALA A 115 -1.86 9.08 10.14
C ALA A 115 -1.16 10.02 11.14
N ARG A 116 0.17 10.05 11.14
CA ARG A 116 0.96 10.94 11.98
C ARG A 116 0.79 12.41 11.63
N HIS A 117 0.73 12.75 10.33
CA HIS A 117 0.68 14.13 9.85
C HIS A 117 -0.75 14.65 9.64
N LYS A 118 -1.71 13.75 9.43
CA LYS A 118 -3.10 14.03 9.02
C LYS A 118 -4.10 13.18 9.82
N PRO A 119 -4.07 13.22 11.17
CA PRO A 119 -4.91 12.35 12.00
C PRO A 119 -6.40 12.49 11.70
N GLU A 120 -6.90 13.73 11.60
CA GLU A 120 -8.32 14.01 11.31
C GLU A 120 -8.76 13.53 9.92
N ALA A 121 -7.86 13.54 8.94
CA ALA A 121 -8.16 13.01 7.61
C ALA A 121 -8.18 11.47 7.63
N THR A 122 -7.27 10.87 8.39
CA THR A 122 -7.14 9.43 8.55
C THR A 122 -8.35 8.83 9.25
N GLN A 123 -8.84 9.47 10.31
CA GLN A 123 -10.05 9.07 11.06
C GLN A 123 -11.34 9.09 10.23
N LYS A 124 -11.34 9.70 9.04
CA LYS A 124 -12.50 9.67 8.12
C LYS A 124 -12.58 8.39 7.29
N LEU A 125 -11.53 7.57 7.28
CA LEU A 125 -11.57 6.27 6.62
C LEU A 125 -12.62 5.37 7.27
N SER A 126 -13.31 4.61 6.44
CA SER A 126 -14.25 3.59 6.90
C SER A 126 -13.56 2.25 7.20
N GLY A 127 -12.34 2.07 6.70
CA GLY A 127 -11.48 0.95 7.08
C GLY A 127 -10.10 1.00 6.43
N ILE A 128 -9.17 0.25 6.99
CA ILE A 128 -7.81 0.04 6.46
C ILE A 128 -7.59 -1.46 6.24
N VAL A 129 -7.03 -1.83 5.10
CA VAL A 129 -6.63 -3.22 4.83
C VAL A 129 -5.15 -3.25 4.44
N LEU A 130 -4.37 -4.02 5.17
CA LEU A 130 -2.93 -4.13 5.00
C LEU A 130 -2.56 -5.54 4.59
N PHE A 131 -1.88 -5.66 3.45
CA PHE A 131 -1.36 -6.92 2.95
C PHE A 131 0.14 -6.97 3.19
N ASN A 132 0.62 -7.99 3.90
CA ASN A 132 2.04 -8.19 4.18
C ASN A 132 2.76 -6.91 4.64
N PRO A 133 2.27 -6.16 5.65
CA PRO A 133 2.81 -4.83 5.93
C PRO A 133 4.25 -4.87 6.45
N SER A 134 5.11 -4.04 5.86
CA SER A 134 6.52 -3.84 6.26
C SER A 134 6.65 -2.54 7.05
N LEU A 135 6.69 -2.64 8.38
CA LEU A 135 6.45 -1.50 9.29
C LEU A 135 7.70 -0.97 10.01
N GLU A 136 8.85 -1.62 9.79
CA GLU A 136 10.12 -1.24 10.37
C GLU A 136 11.22 -1.39 9.34
N SER A 137 12.32 -0.67 9.50
CA SER A 137 13.55 -0.98 8.78
C SER A 137 13.93 -2.44 9.07
N TRP A 138 13.73 -3.30 8.07
CA TRP A 138 14.20 -4.67 7.94
C TRP A 138 15.21 -5.05 9.02
N CYS A 139 14.77 -5.85 9.99
CA CYS A 139 15.74 -6.51 10.84
C CYS A 139 16.55 -7.47 9.99
N THR A 140 17.86 -7.39 10.14
CA THR A 140 18.77 -8.49 9.85
C THR A 140 18.11 -9.80 10.30
N PRO A 141 18.09 -10.85 9.46
CA PRO A 141 17.49 -12.13 9.83
C PRO A 141 18.04 -12.58 11.18
N GLU A 142 17.19 -13.16 12.03
CA GLU A 142 17.52 -13.60 13.41
C GLU A 142 18.71 -14.57 13.47
N THR A 143 19.14 -15.12 12.33
CA THR A 143 20.32 -15.94 12.16
C THR A 143 21.65 -15.17 12.19
N SER A 144 21.62 -13.84 12.11
CA SER A 144 22.81 -13.01 12.16
C SER A 144 23.05 -12.61 13.61
N GLY A 145 23.89 -13.35 14.34
CA GLY A 145 24.33 -13.01 15.71
C GLY A 145 25.13 -11.70 15.84
N ALA A 146 24.91 -10.73 14.96
CA ALA A 146 25.54 -9.43 14.98
C ALA A 146 24.81 -8.52 15.98
N THR A 147 25.48 -8.24 17.09
CA THR A 147 25.10 -7.21 18.06
C THR A 147 24.78 -5.89 17.34
N LEU A 148 23.63 -5.30 17.69
CA LEU A 148 23.03 -4.03 17.25
C LEU A 148 23.93 -2.76 17.32
N ARG A 149 25.24 -2.90 17.55
CA ARG A 149 26.15 -1.80 17.88
C ARG A 149 27.07 -1.32 16.76
N ASP A 150 27.03 -1.89 15.55
CA ASP A 150 28.03 -1.58 14.52
C ASP A 150 27.49 -1.24 13.12
N VAL A 151 26.25 -0.74 13.01
CA VAL A 151 25.70 -0.29 11.71
C VAL A 151 25.70 1.23 11.62
N THR A 152 26.89 1.82 11.55
CA THR A 152 27.05 3.19 11.06
C THR A 152 26.94 3.20 9.53
N GLY A 153 25.73 3.47 9.04
CA GLY A 153 25.49 4.18 7.79
C GLY A 153 25.63 3.46 6.44
N ARG A 154 26.33 2.31 6.32
CA ARG A 154 26.59 1.70 5.00
C ARG A 154 25.93 0.34 4.72
N ASP A 155 25.70 -0.48 5.75
CA ASP A 155 25.20 -1.86 5.56
C ASP A 155 23.66 -2.00 5.53
N ARG A 156 22.91 -0.91 5.75
CA ARG A 156 21.43 -0.97 5.73
C ARG A 156 20.84 -1.20 4.34
N CYS A 157 21.55 -0.79 3.28
CA CYS A 157 21.06 -0.87 1.91
C CYS A 157 21.21 -2.27 1.30
N GLY A 158 22.24 -3.05 1.67
CA GLY A 158 22.47 -4.38 1.09
C GLY A 158 21.26 -5.34 1.18
N PRO A 159 20.66 -5.51 2.37
CA PRO A 159 19.45 -6.32 2.53
C PRO A 159 18.23 -5.72 1.82
N PHE A 160 18.16 -4.38 1.72
CA PHE A 160 17.06 -3.69 1.04
C PHE A 160 17.14 -3.88 -0.48
N GLU A 161 18.32 -3.75 -1.09
CA GLU A 161 18.51 -3.97 -2.53
C GLU A 161 18.25 -5.43 -2.92
N GLU A 162 18.73 -6.39 -2.13
CA GLU A 162 18.53 -7.82 -2.41
C GLU A 162 17.04 -8.20 -2.27
N SER A 163 16.37 -7.63 -1.27
CA SER A 163 14.94 -7.86 -1.08
C SER A 163 14.09 -7.10 -2.08
N ALA A 164 14.43 -5.86 -2.44
CA ALA A 164 13.80 -5.14 -3.53
C ALA A 164 13.99 -5.89 -4.86
N ARG A 165 15.18 -6.48 -5.09
CA ARG A 165 15.39 -7.41 -6.21
C ARG A 165 14.48 -8.62 -6.09
N TYR A 166 14.37 -9.27 -4.93
CA TYR A 166 13.48 -10.41 -4.75
C TYR A 166 12.02 -10.03 -5.03
N LEU A 167 11.57 -8.88 -4.55
CA LEU A 167 10.21 -8.36 -4.78
C LEU A 167 9.96 -8.08 -6.26
N CYS A 168 10.91 -7.42 -6.94
CA CYS A 168 10.81 -7.08 -8.36
C CYS A 168 11.04 -8.27 -9.31
N SER A 169 11.76 -9.31 -8.86
CA SER A 169 12.11 -10.48 -9.66
C SER A 169 11.38 -11.77 -9.24
N ALA A 170 10.53 -11.68 -8.22
CA ALA A 170 9.75 -12.80 -7.72
C ALA A 170 9.02 -13.48 -8.89
N PRO A 171 9.05 -14.82 -8.99
CA PRO A 171 8.31 -15.55 -10.01
C PRO A 171 6.82 -15.15 -10.05
N GLU A 172 6.29 -14.75 -8.89
CA GLU A 172 4.94 -14.23 -8.68
C GLU A 172 4.66 -12.94 -9.47
N ALA A 173 5.66 -12.09 -9.73
CA ALA A 173 5.52 -10.91 -10.60
C ALA A 173 5.22 -11.29 -12.05
N ARG A 174 5.48 -12.53 -12.48
CA ARG A 174 5.05 -13.04 -13.80
C ARG A 174 3.55 -13.20 -13.90
N ALA A 175 2.82 -13.20 -12.78
CA ALA A 175 1.37 -13.19 -12.77
C ALA A 175 0.79 -11.82 -13.10
N TRP A 176 1.60 -10.74 -13.15
CA TRP A 176 1.08 -9.44 -13.55
C TRP A 176 0.69 -9.39 -15.02
N PRO A 177 -0.40 -8.67 -15.33
CA PRO A 177 -0.70 -8.29 -16.70
C PRO A 177 0.53 -7.65 -17.35
N ALA A 178 0.88 -8.09 -18.56
CA ALA A 178 2.01 -7.55 -19.31
C ALA A 178 1.87 -6.02 -19.50
N ARG A 179 2.99 -5.28 -19.49
CA ARG A 179 2.98 -3.85 -19.82
C ARG A 179 2.52 -3.69 -21.26
N LYS A 180 1.57 -2.78 -21.53
CA LYS A 180 1.29 -2.37 -22.90
C LYS A 180 2.60 -1.81 -23.50
N PRO A 181 2.99 -2.21 -24.73
CA PRO A 181 4.20 -1.69 -25.35
C PRO A 181 4.01 -0.18 -25.56
N GLY A 182 4.74 0.62 -24.78
CA GLY A 182 4.67 2.09 -24.85
C GLY A 182 4.82 2.84 -23.53
N ARG A 183 4.55 2.22 -22.37
CA ARG A 183 4.83 2.82 -21.05
C ARG A 183 6.08 2.20 -20.43
N ARG A 184 7.26 2.72 -20.81
CA ARG A 184 8.53 2.43 -20.13
C ARG A 184 8.69 3.43 -18.98
N VAL A 185 8.28 3.03 -17.76
CA VAL A 185 8.88 3.60 -16.53
C VAL A 185 10.15 2.79 -16.30
N GLY A 186 11.30 3.43 -16.45
CA GLY A 186 12.63 2.88 -16.19
C GLY A 186 13.08 1.76 -17.14
N ASP A 187 13.41 2.09 -18.40
CA ASP A 187 14.41 1.32 -19.17
C ASP A 187 15.81 1.91 -18.97
N GLY A 188 16.15 2.10 -17.70
CA GLY A 188 17.54 2.19 -17.29
C GLY A 188 18.17 0.79 -17.35
N PRO A 189 19.49 0.69 -17.58
CA PRO A 189 20.17 -0.59 -17.53
C PRO A 189 19.88 -1.24 -16.17
N GLN A 190 19.80 -2.57 -16.15
CA GLN A 190 19.75 -3.38 -14.94
C GLN A 190 20.76 -2.84 -13.89
N GLY A 191 20.31 -2.04 -12.92
CA GLY A 191 21.21 -1.44 -11.93
C GLY A 191 20.95 0.03 -11.66
N GLU A 192 19.86 0.31 -10.95
CA GLU A 192 19.84 1.27 -9.82
C GLU A 192 18.47 1.11 -9.19
N VAL A 193 18.41 0.35 -8.09
CA VAL A 193 17.22 0.28 -7.24
C VAL A 193 16.96 1.72 -6.80
N ALA A 194 15.70 2.18 -6.89
CA ALA A 194 15.29 3.48 -6.38
C ALA A 194 15.53 3.55 -4.85
N GLU A 195 16.73 3.97 -4.48
CA GLU A 195 17.39 3.63 -3.20
C GLU A 195 17.27 4.61 -2.02
N PRO A 196 17.03 5.94 -2.14
CA PRO A 196 17.16 6.78 -0.93
C PRO A 196 15.91 6.87 -0.06
N LEU A 197 14.70 6.91 -0.65
CA LEU A 197 13.51 7.25 0.13
C LEU A 197 12.78 6.05 0.71
N GLY A 198 12.96 4.85 0.14
CA GLY A 198 12.60 3.64 0.86
C GLY A 198 13.27 3.62 2.22
N ALA A 199 14.56 3.97 2.26
CA ALA A 199 15.31 4.10 3.49
C ALA A 199 14.82 5.25 4.39
N GLU A 200 14.46 6.42 3.87
CA GLU A 200 13.91 7.52 4.71
C GLU A 200 12.51 7.24 5.25
N LEU A 201 11.60 6.70 4.44
CA LEU A 201 10.27 6.29 4.90
C LEU A 201 10.40 5.14 5.91
N LEU A 202 11.23 4.13 5.63
CA LEU A 202 11.54 3.04 6.57
C LEU A 202 12.29 3.53 7.82
N ALA A 203 13.14 4.56 7.73
CA ALA A 203 13.85 5.12 8.88
C ALA A 203 12.94 6.00 9.75
N SER A 204 12.02 6.75 9.14
CA SER A 204 10.99 7.52 9.85
C SER A 204 10.03 6.59 10.61
N LEU A 205 9.81 5.38 10.09
CA LEU A 205 9.11 4.31 10.80
C LEU A 205 9.93 3.59 11.86
N ALA A 206 11.25 3.43 11.67
CA ALA A 206 12.13 2.83 12.68
C ALA A 206 12.12 3.62 14.01
N ALA A 207 11.59 4.85 14.02
CA ALA A 207 11.26 5.58 15.23
C ALA A 207 10.11 4.96 16.07
N GLY A 208 9.51 3.87 15.60
CA GLY A 208 8.42 3.12 16.24
C GLY A 208 7.05 3.75 16.03
N LEU A 209 5.99 2.96 16.24
CA LEU A 209 4.66 3.52 16.47
C LEU A 209 4.71 4.34 17.75
N ARG A 210 4.61 5.67 17.59
CA ARG A 210 4.37 6.57 18.72
C ARG A 210 2.93 6.42 19.17
N ASP A 211 2.69 6.52 20.47
CA ASP A 211 1.35 6.36 21.07
C ASP A 211 0.24 7.16 20.36
N ALA A 212 0.57 8.35 19.85
CA ALA A 212 -0.37 9.19 19.10
C ALA A 212 -0.86 8.55 17.78
N VAL A 213 0.03 7.90 17.02
CA VAL A 213 -0.33 7.22 15.77
C VAL A 213 -1.16 5.96 16.08
N THR A 214 -0.76 5.22 17.11
CA THR A 214 -1.51 4.06 17.59
C THR A 214 -2.94 4.44 17.98
N ALA A 215 -3.12 5.56 18.69
CA ALA A 215 -4.44 6.04 19.07
C ALA A 215 -5.33 6.36 17.86
N VAL A 216 -4.78 7.04 16.84
CA VAL A 216 -5.50 7.33 15.59
C VAL A 216 -5.93 6.04 14.88
N LEU A 217 -5.03 5.07 14.75
CA LEU A 217 -5.32 3.83 14.02
C LEU A 217 -6.33 2.93 14.75
N ARG A 218 -6.35 2.96 16.10
CA ARG A 218 -7.34 2.23 16.90
C ARG A 218 -8.78 2.69 16.70
N GLU A 219 -8.99 3.90 16.18
CA GLU A 219 -10.32 4.42 15.87
C GLU A 219 -10.84 3.92 14.52
N ILE A 220 -10.01 3.25 13.73
CA ILE A 220 -10.33 2.84 12.37
C ILE A 220 -10.32 1.32 12.29
N PRO A 221 -11.44 0.67 11.90
CA PRO A 221 -11.46 -0.76 11.64
C PRO A 221 -10.34 -1.15 10.67
N THR A 222 -9.46 -2.04 11.11
CA THR A 222 -8.26 -2.40 10.34
C THR A 222 -8.12 -3.91 10.23
N TRP A 223 -7.74 -4.38 9.05
CA TRP A 223 -7.44 -5.79 8.79
C TRP A 223 -6.01 -5.94 8.30
N VAL A 224 -5.29 -6.91 8.84
CA VAL A 224 -3.93 -7.28 8.45
C VAL A 224 -3.95 -8.73 7.95
N LEU A 225 -3.69 -8.91 6.67
CA LEU A 225 -3.63 -10.23 6.04
C LEU A 225 -2.20 -10.51 5.57
N VAL A 226 -1.64 -11.64 6.02
CA VAL A 226 -0.25 -12.03 5.73
C VAL A 226 -0.18 -13.35 4.97
N GLY A 227 0.74 -13.45 4.01
CA GLY A 227 1.06 -14.70 3.33
C GLY A 227 1.93 -15.58 4.23
N HIS A 228 1.49 -16.80 4.53
CA HIS A 228 2.23 -17.71 5.42
C HIS A 228 3.66 -18.01 4.94
N LEU A 229 3.91 -17.95 3.63
CA LEU A 229 5.22 -18.20 3.02
C LEU A 229 5.94 -16.93 2.56
N ASP A 230 5.50 -15.74 3.00
CA ASP A 230 6.20 -14.49 2.69
C ASP A 230 7.60 -14.48 3.36
N PRO A 231 8.70 -14.44 2.58
CA PRO A 231 10.04 -14.39 3.14
C PRO A 231 10.50 -12.97 3.52
N GLY A 232 9.84 -11.94 2.99
CA GLY A 232 10.20 -10.53 3.16
C GLY A 232 9.57 -9.88 4.39
N VAL A 233 8.47 -10.46 4.91
CA VAL A 233 7.74 -9.90 6.05
C VAL A 233 7.69 -10.91 7.18
N ALA A 234 8.26 -10.55 8.33
CA ALA A 234 8.18 -11.37 9.52
C ALA A 234 6.74 -11.36 10.07
N ALA A 235 5.98 -12.44 9.82
CA ALA A 235 4.58 -12.56 10.19
C ALA A 235 4.29 -12.23 11.66
N HIS A 236 5.21 -12.57 12.58
CA HIS A 236 5.10 -12.22 13.99
C HIS A 236 5.02 -10.72 14.23
N ARG A 237 5.70 -9.90 13.42
CA ARG A 237 5.69 -8.43 13.55
C ARG A 237 4.39 -7.84 13.07
N SER A 238 3.88 -8.33 11.94
CA SER A 238 2.56 -7.92 11.45
C SER A 238 1.47 -8.27 12.47
N ARG A 239 1.59 -9.41 13.16
CA ARG A 239 0.70 -9.77 14.27
C ARG A 239 0.84 -8.81 15.46
N MET A 240 2.05 -8.56 15.94
CA MET A 240 2.30 -7.64 17.05
C MET A 240 1.76 -6.23 16.73
N PHE A 241 1.95 -5.76 15.50
CA PHE A 241 1.39 -4.51 15.05
C PHE A 241 -0.14 -4.53 15.07
N ALA A 242 -0.77 -5.58 14.52
CA ALA A 242 -2.21 -5.71 14.52
C ALA A 242 -2.78 -5.66 15.96
N GLU A 243 -2.13 -6.36 16.90
CA GLU A 243 -2.49 -6.32 18.32
C GLU A 243 -2.33 -4.90 18.92
N GLN A 244 -1.30 -4.15 18.53
CA GLN A 244 -1.09 -2.77 18.99
C GLN A 244 -2.21 -1.83 18.54
N ILE A 245 -2.68 -1.95 17.30
CA ILE A 245 -3.71 -1.06 16.72
C ILE A 245 -5.13 -1.64 16.78
N TRP A 246 -5.32 -2.79 17.42
CA TRP A 246 -6.60 -3.52 17.49
C TRP A 246 -7.18 -3.91 16.12
N ALA A 247 -6.28 -4.26 15.19
CA ALA A 247 -6.67 -4.79 13.89
C ALA A 247 -6.98 -6.29 13.98
N ASP A 248 -7.90 -6.74 13.13
CA ASP A 248 -8.07 -8.15 12.81
C ASP A 248 -6.82 -8.65 12.08
N TYR A 249 -6.29 -9.80 12.49
CA TYR A 249 -5.09 -10.40 11.90
C TYR A 249 -5.40 -11.81 11.42
N ASP A 250 -5.02 -12.12 10.18
CA ASP A 250 -5.09 -13.48 9.64
C ASP A 250 -3.92 -13.80 8.71
N THR A 251 -3.71 -15.09 8.45
CA THR A 251 -2.69 -15.62 7.56
C THR A 251 -3.30 -16.48 6.48
N VAL A 252 -2.87 -16.31 5.23
CA VAL A 252 -3.28 -17.15 4.11
C VAL A 252 -2.30 -18.31 3.95
N PRO A 253 -2.72 -19.58 4.18
CA PRO A 253 -1.85 -20.73 4.03
C PRO A 253 -1.33 -20.85 2.60
N GLY A 254 -0.01 -21.01 2.45
CA GLY A 254 0.65 -21.20 1.15
C GLY A 254 0.85 -19.94 0.31
N ALA A 255 0.27 -18.79 0.69
CA ALA A 255 0.47 -17.54 -0.04
C ALA A 255 1.82 -16.91 0.29
N GLY A 256 2.41 -16.25 -0.72
CA GLY A 256 3.69 -15.55 -0.63
C GLY A 256 3.54 -14.04 -0.40
N HIS A 257 4.56 -13.29 -0.82
CA HIS A 257 4.60 -11.85 -0.64
C HIS A 257 3.58 -11.11 -1.50
N TRP A 258 3.32 -11.58 -2.73
CA TRP A 258 2.38 -10.94 -3.64
C TRP A 258 0.95 -11.47 -3.52
N LEU A 259 0.53 -11.84 -2.30
CA LEU A 259 -0.80 -12.43 -2.01
C LEU A 259 -1.98 -11.70 -2.68
N PRO A 260 -2.02 -10.34 -2.81
CA PRO A 260 -3.17 -9.71 -3.45
C PRO A 260 -3.28 -10.04 -4.95
N CYS A 261 -2.15 -10.33 -5.58
CA CYS A 261 -2.07 -10.73 -6.98
C CYS A 261 -2.24 -12.25 -7.15
N THR A 262 -1.59 -13.06 -6.32
CA THR A 262 -1.54 -14.52 -6.48
C THR A 262 -2.78 -15.21 -5.92
N ASP A 263 -3.38 -14.63 -4.89
CA ASP A 263 -4.47 -15.22 -4.11
C ASP A 263 -5.64 -14.22 -3.95
N PRO A 264 -6.25 -13.74 -5.06
CA PRO A 264 -7.23 -12.65 -5.01
C PRO A 264 -8.52 -13.02 -4.24
N ARG A 265 -8.84 -14.32 -4.13
CA ARG A 265 -10.01 -14.79 -3.36
C ARG A 265 -9.85 -14.55 -1.86
N PRO A 266 -8.84 -15.12 -1.17
CA PRO A 266 -8.63 -14.79 0.24
C PRO A 266 -8.24 -13.32 0.46
N ALA A 267 -7.54 -12.68 -0.50
CA ALA A 267 -7.20 -11.26 -0.39
C ALA A 267 -8.43 -10.33 -0.42
N ALA A 268 -9.54 -10.75 -1.02
CA ALA A 268 -10.77 -9.97 -1.06
C ALA A 268 -11.54 -9.95 0.26
N GLU A 269 -11.43 -10.99 1.09
CA GLU A 269 -12.19 -11.13 2.33
C GLU A 269 -12.02 -9.96 3.32
N PRO A 270 -10.81 -9.43 3.63
CA PRO A 270 -10.69 -8.26 4.50
C PRO A 270 -11.29 -6.99 3.89
N ILE A 271 -11.27 -6.84 2.56
CA ILE A 271 -11.90 -5.69 1.88
C ILE A 271 -13.42 -5.79 1.97
N LEU A 272 -13.97 -6.99 1.79
CA LEU A 272 -15.40 -7.25 1.97
C LEU A 272 -15.84 -6.98 3.42
N ALA A 273 -15.04 -7.39 4.41
CA ALA A 273 -15.29 -7.09 5.81
C ALA A 273 -15.30 -5.58 6.08
N ALA A 274 -14.33 -4.84 5.54
CA ALA A 274 -14.28 -3.39 5.65
C ALA A 274 -15.50 -2.70 5.03
N LEU A 275 -15.93 -3.16 3.85
CA LEU A 275 -17.12 -2.64 3.16
C LEU A 275 -18.41 -2.94 3.92
N GLU A 276 -18.54 -4.13 4.52
CA GLU A 276 -19.68 -4.50 5.36
C GLU A 276 -19.78 -3.62 6.61
N VAL A 277 -18.65 -3.37 7.29
CA VAL A 277 -18.59 -2.44 8.43
C VAL A 277 -19.01 -1.03 8.00
N ALA A 278 -18.50 -0.56 6.86
CA ALA A 278 -18.85 0.74 6.32
C ALA A 278 -20.35 0.86 5.97
N TYR A 279 -20.92 -0.19 5.37
CA TYR A 279 -22.34 -0.27 5.02
C TYR A 279 -23.23 -0.17 6.27
N ARG A 280 -22.93 -0.96 7.30
CA ARG A 280 -23.68 -0.92 8.57
C ARG A 280 -23.60 0.46 9.22
N ALA A 281 -22.40 1.05 9.28
CA ALA A 281 -22.21 2.37 9.86
C ALA A 281 -22.95 3.50 9.09
N ALA A 282 -23.16 3.34 7.78
CA ALA A 282 -23.97 4.27 6.99
C ALA A 282 -25.47 4.04 7.19
N TYR A 283 -25.89 2.78 7.29
CA TYR A 283 -27.27 2.40 7.56
C TYR A 283 -27.75 2.92 8.91
N GLU A 284 -26.94 2.76 9.97
CA GLU A 284 -27.23 3.27 11.32
C GLU A 284 -27.34 4.80 11.38
N ARG A 285 -26.62 5.52 10.51
CA ARG A 285 -26.71 6.98 10.37
C ARG A 285 -27.95 7.47 9.60
N GLY A 286 -28.88 6.57 9.26
CA GLY A 286 -30.11 6.88 8.55
C GLY A 286 -29.97 6.95 7.02
N GLY A 287 -28.82 6.55 6.47
CA GLY A 287 -28.57 6.48 5.04
C GLY A 287 -28.95 5.11 4.47
N GLY A 288 -30.24 4.78 4.43
CA GLY A 288 -30.76 3.47 3.98
C GLY A 288 -30.69 3.19 2.47
N GLY A 289 -29.63 3.59 1.78
CA GLY A 289 -29.52 3.38 0.33
C GLY A 289 -28.08 3.23 -0.13
N TRP A 290 -27.50 2.06 0.10
CA TRP A 290 -26.36 1.54 -0.68
C TRP A 290 -26.83 0.28 -1.41
#